data_AF-A0A261C0X4-F1
#
_entry.id   AF-A0A261C0X4-F1
#
_cell.length_a   1.000
_cell.length_b   1.000
_cell.length_c   1.000
_cell.angle_alpha   90.00
_cell.angle_beta   90.00
_cell.angle_gamma   90.00
#
_symmetry.space_group_name_H-M   'P 1'
#
loop_
_entity.id
_entity.type
_entity.pdbx_description
1 polymer ?
#
loop_
_entity_poly.entity_id
_entity_poly.type
_entity_poly.pdbx_seq_one_letter_code
_entity_poly.pdbx_strand_id
1 'polypeptide(L)'
;MHLISTVANGITEYFDSGPKKYHMDHGYKMRKIPRMFKILENASDFKALESTKGGQRISLTFAPEGFGRVNPKSLEFIREMLLSLFIHYPDIQKELEAPFPKNTIAVSFSEFNFQVGKSCQKFTPALGLKTGFLTYQKLSPNIQATYYNEKEECFLAGICYYPVLSGKAKCFENDRAAIHLARASSEPFPLQDREKSYKKIMYKGYGRYCSIAKKRVTLDCSGKYVRHLEYDHFWNTYVRTPCEECLVDSVTYKWNGPKEEASTSSVAATSGVQQTETPILSGSDLSERVAELDRPELAEVDMSSLNTATLDSEDLEESEAAEDSQERASTPVSSVGSLLNEYDQFEDASSDFGSDIDAEVIG
;
A
#
# COMPACT_ATOMS: atom_id res chain seq x y z
N MET A 1 -22.09 -17.33 30.45
CA MET A 1 -21.92 -15.91 30.05
C MET A 1 -20.91 -15.70 28.91
N HIS A 2 -19.76 -16.40 28.88
CA HIS A 2 -18.73 -16.20 27.85
C HIS A 2 -19.18 -16.54 26.42
N LEU A 3 -19.97 -17.61 26.24
CA LEU A 3 -20.44 -18.07 24.92
C LEU A 3 -21.39 -17.05 24.24
N ILE A 4 -22.33 -16.49 25.02
CA ILE A 4 -23.30 -15.49 24.54
C ILE A 4 -22.58 -14.20 24.11
N SER A 5 -21.57 -13.78 24.87
CA SER A 5 -20.72 -12.62 24.53
C SER A 5 -19.95 -12.85 23.22
N THR A 6 -19.38 -14.03 23.03
CA THR A 6 -18.66 -14.38 21.79
C THR A 6 -19.58 -14.36 20.57
N VAL A 7 -20.77 -14.96 20.66
CA VAL A 7 -21.75 -14.98 19.56
C VAL A 7 -22.26 -13.57 19.23
N ALA A 8 -22.61 -12.78 20.24
CA ALA A 8 -23.05 -11.39 20.05
C ALA A 8 -21.98 -10.52 19.39
N ASN A 9 -20.71 -10.70 19.76
CA ASN A 9 -19.58 -10.02 19.12
C ASN A 9 -19.43 -10.46 17.65
N GLY A 10 -19.55 -11.75 17.34
CA GLY A 10 -19.47 -12.26 15.97
C GLY A 10 -20.55 -11.68 15.04
N ILE A 11 -21.80 -11.64 15.49
CA ILE A 11 -22.92 -11.06 14.73
C ILE A 11 -22.69 -9.55 14.50
N THR A 12 -22.25 -8.83 15.54
CA THR A 12 -21.96 -7.39 15.43
C THR A 12 -20.81 -7.13 14.44
N GLU A 13 -19.75 -7.95 14.48
CA GLU A 13 -18.63 -7.84 13.54
C GLU A 13 -19.09 -8.08 12.09
N TYR A 14 -19.98 -9.05 11.85
CA TYR A 14 -20.50 -9.32 10.50
C TYR A 14 -21.28 -8.13 9.93
N PHE A 15 -22.26 -7.60 10.69
CA PHE A 15 -23.06 -6.45 10.24
C PHE A 15 -22.25 -5.16 10.08
N ASP A 16 -21.24 -4.95 10.92
CA ASP A 16 -20.34 -3.79 10.83
C ASP A 16 -19.37 -3.89 9.62
N SER A 17 -19.11 -5.10 9.09
CA SER A 17 -18.19 -5.31 7.97
C SER A 17 -18.74 -4.91 6.60
N GLY A 18 -20.02 -5.17 6.31
CA GLY A 18 -20.65 -4.92 5.00
C GLY A 18 -20.59 -3.45 4.56
N PRO A 19 -21.10 -2.50 5.37
CA PRO A 19 -21.04 -1.08 5.05
C PRO A 19 -19.60 -0.56 4.89
N LYS A 20 -18.66 -1.10 5.69
CA LYS A 20 -17.24 -0.74 5.58
C LYS A 20 -16.66 -1.13 4.22
N LYS A 21 -16.91 -2.37 3.78
CA LYS A 21 -16.47 -2.91 2.47
C LYS A 21 -17.06 -2.11 1.32
N TYR A 22 -18.37 -1.87 1.35
CA TYR A 22 -19.04 -0.99 0.38
C TYR A 22 -18.37 0.37 0.24
N HIS A 23 -18.07 1.05 1.36
CA HIS A 23 -17.40 2.35 1.30
C HIS A 23 -15.95 2.27 0.80
N MET A 24 -15.26 1.15 0.99
CA MET A 24 -13.90 0.96 0.45
C MET A 24 -13.94 0.77 -1.07
N ASP A 25 -14.86 -0.05 -1.60
CA ASP A 25 -15.01 -0.24 -3.07
C ASP A 25 -15.36 1.05 -3.81
N HIS A 26 -16.21 1.89 -3.19
CA HIS A 26 -16.59 3.19 -3.78
C HIS A 26 -15.53 4.28 -3.56
N GLY A 27 -14.51 3.99 -2.75
CA GLY A 27 -13.45 4.92 -2.40
C GLY A 27 -13.91 6.10 -1.54
N TYR A 28 -12.93 6.85 -1.05
CA TYR A 28 -13.17 8.07 -0.28
C TYR A 28 -12.54 9.28 -0.97
N LYS A 29 -13.21 10.43 -0.85
CA LYS A 29 -12.70 11.69 -1.39
C LYS A 29 -11.48 12.18 -0.61
N MET A 30 -10.52 12.71 -1.36
CA MET A 30 -9.38 13.45 -0.80
C MET A 30 -9.84 14.77 -0.16
N ARG A 31 -9.13 15.21 0.88
CA ARG A 31 -9.45 16.40 1.70
C ARG A 31 -8.19 17.20 2.02
N LYS A 32 -8.35 18.51 2.26
CA LYS A 32 -7.26 19.40 2.73
C LYS A 32 -7.01 19.30 4.24
N ILE A 33 -7.97 18.76 4.99
CA ILE A 33 -7.92 18.63 6.45
C ILE A 33 -7.95 17.13 6.76
N PRO A 34 -7.08 16.63 7.64
CA PRO A 34 -7.09 15.23 8.00
C PRO A 34 -8.40 14.87 8.68
N ARG A 35 -8.87 13.64 8.47
CA ARG A 35 -10.02 13.14 9.19
C ARG A 35 -9.63 12.90 10.64
N MET A 36 -10.46 13.39 11.56
CA MET A 36 -10.28 13.11 12.96
C MET A 36 -11.02 11.84 13.36
N PHE A 37 -10.24 10.79 13.64
CA PHE A 37 -10.76 9.51 14.11
C PHE A 37 -11.04 9.62 15.59
N LYS A 38 -12.21 9.20 16.04
CA LYS A 38 -12.66 9.33 17.44
C LYS A 38 -11.65 8.78 18.46
N ILE A 39 -10.88 7.75 18.09
CA ILE A 39 -9.85 7.18 18.97
C ILE A 39 -8.78 8.21 19.38
N LEU A 40 -8.49 9.19 18.51
CA LEU A 40 -7.51 10.25 18.75
C LEU A 40 -7.94 11.27 19.80
N GLU A 41 -9.21 11.31 20.20
CA GLU A 41 -9.66 12.09 21.37
C GLU A 41 -8.99 11.63 22.66
N ASN A 42 -8.42 10.41 22.67
CA ASN A 42 -7.71 9.83 23.80
C ASN A 42 -6.18 10.00 23.68
N ALA A 43 -5.66 10.74 22.70
CA ALA A 43 -4.21 10.88 22.54
C ALA A 43 -3.58 11.66 23.70
N SER A 44 -2.53 11.09 24.30
CA SER A 44 -1.80 11.69 25.42
C SER A 44 -0.30 11.79 25.19
N ASP A 45 0.29 10.89 24.41
CA ASP A 45 1.74 10.84 24.19
C ASP A 45 2.11 10.37 22.78
N PHE A 46 3.36 10.61 22.38
CA PHE A 46 3.88 10.38 21.04
C PHE A 46 5.36 9.95 21.06
N LYS A 47 5.68 8.80 20.44
CA LYS A 47 7.05 8.34 20.21
C LYS A 47 7.32 8.24 18.71
N ALA A 48 8.39 8.84 18.23
CA ALA A 48 8.92 8.61 16.88
C ALA A 48 10.09 7.63 16.93
N LEU A 49 10.17 6.73 15.95
CA LEU A 49 11.29 5.83 15.74
C LEU A 49 12.15 6.40 14.61
N GLU A 50 13.42 6.66 14.93
CA GLU A 50 14.41 7.18 13.99
C GLU A 50 15.17 6.02 13.35
N SER A 51 15.49 6.16 12.06
CA SER A 51 16.38 5.23 11.40
C SER A 51 17.83 5.70 11.43
N THR A 52 18.76 4.77 11.56
CA THR A 52 20.20 4.98 11.33
C THR A 52 20.50 5.47 9.91
N LYS A 53 19.65 5.11 8.94
CA LYS A 53 19.70 5.61 7.56
C LYS A 53 19.07 7.01 7.40
N GLY A 54 18.73 7.66 8.53
CA GLY A 54 18.19 9.01 8.60
C GLY A 54 16.65 9.09 8.61
N GLY A 55 16.17 10.05 9.38
CA GLY A 55 14.76 10.47 9.44
C GLY A 55 13.90 9.63 10.39
N GLN A 56 12.82 10.25 10.87
CA GLN A 56 11.79 9.59 11.66
C GLN A 56 10.87 8.81 10.72
N ARG A 57 10.94 7.48 10.72
CA ARG A 57 10.22 6.64 9.74
C ARG A 57 8.89 6.13 10.27
N ILE A 58 8.80 5.87 11.57
CA ILE A 58 7.61 5.36 12.23
C ILE A 58 7.29 6.26 13.41
N SER A 59 6.01 6.42 13.73
CA SER A 59 5.58 6.99 15.01
C SER A 59 4.44 6.20 15.61
N LEU A 60 4.39 6.20 16.94
CA LEU A 60 3.35 5.64 17.77
C LEU A 60 2.69 6.77 18.53
N THR A 61 1.36 6.83 18.49
CA THR A 61 0.56 7.70 19.34
C THR A 61 -0.12 6.85 20.41
N PHE A 62 0.01 7.28 21.66
CA PHE A 62 -0.49 6.56 22.81
C PHE A 62 -1.68 7.29 23.44
N ALA A 63 -2.57 6.50 24.03
CA ALA A 63 -3.54 6.95 25.02
C ALA A 63 -2.98 6.81 26.45
N PRO A 64 -3.64 7.37 27.48
CA PRO A 64 -3.20 7.24 28.86
C PRO A 64 -2.99 5.78 29.28
N GLU A 65 -2.06 5.57 30.22
CA GLU A 65 -1.86 4.28 30.85
C GLU A 65 -3.18 3.76 31.44
N GLY A 66 -3.58 2.55 31.07
CA GLY A 66 -4.89 1.97 31.41
C GLY A 66 -5.92 1.98 30.27
N PHE A 67 -5.66 2.68 29.15
CA PHE A 67 -6.51 2.58 27.95
C PHE A 67 -6.35 1.20 27.27
N GLY A 68 -7.11 0.20 27.74
CA GLY A 68 -7.08 -1.19 27.27
C GLY A 68 -8.11 -1.55 26.21
N ARG A 69 -8.61 -0.57 25.44
CA ARG A 69 -9.72 -0.78 24.48
C ARG A 69 -9.27 -1.19 23.07
N VAL A 70 -7.99 -1.12 22.77
CA VAL A 70 -7.44 -1.49 21.47
C VAL A 70 -7.41 -3.00 21.32
N ASN A 71 -7.79 -3.51 20.15
CA ASN A 71 -7.73 -4.92 19.84
C ASN A 71 -6.25 -5.36 19.62
N PRO A 72 -5.72 -6.32 20.39
CA PRO A 72 -4.33 -6.77 20.25
C PRO A 72 -3.99 -7.30 18.86
N LYS A 73 -4.91 -8.01 18.19
CA LYS A 73 -4.69 -8.52 16.83
C LYS A 73 -4.48 -7.40 15.82
N SER A 74 -5.11 -6.24 16.06
CA SER A 74 -4.96 -5.09 15.17
C SER A 74 -3.60 -4.41 15.32
N LEU A 75 -2.99 -4.46 16.52
CA LEU A 75 -1.63 -4.00 16.77
C LEU A 75 -0.60 -4.97 16.19
N GLU A 76 -0.86 -6.27 16.32
CA GLU A 76 0.01 -7.30 15.75
C GLU A 76 0.03 -7.24 14.22
N PHE A 77 -1.14 -7.12 13.60
CA PHE A 77 -1.28 -6.93 12.15
C PHE A 77 -0.39 -5.80 11.61
N ILE A 78 -0.46 -4.61 12.24
CA ILE A 78 0.34 -3.46 11.77
C ILE A 78 1.83 -3.65 12.08
N ARG A 79 2.17 -4.32 13.20
CA ARG A 79 3.57 -4.64 13.54
C ARG A 79 4.20 -5.58 12.50
N GLU A 80 3.53 -6.68 12.17
CA GLU A 80 3.98 -7.64 11.14
C GLU A 80 4.13 -6.98 9.77
N MET A 81 3.18 -6.12 9.41
CA MET A 81 3.28 -5.37 8.16
C MET A 81 4.50 -4.45 8.18
N LEU A 82 4.75 -3.70 9.26
CA LEU A 82 5.93 -2.85 9.37
C LEU A 82 7.24 -3.64 9.31
N LEU A 83 7.30 -4.83 9.92
CA LEU A 83 8.45 -5.73 9.81
C LEU A 83 8.73 -6.09 8.34
N SER A 84 7.70 -6.40 7.55
CA SER A 84 7.86 -6.64 6.11
C SER A 84 8.30 -5.37 5.34
N LEU A 85 7.67 -4.23 5.63
CA LEU A 85 7.94 -2.98 4.91
C LEU A 85 9.33 -2.40 5.17
N PHE A 86 9.89 -2.64 6.36
CA PHE A 86 11.18 -2.11 6.79
C PHE A 86 12.26 -3.18 6.91
N ILE A 87 12.17 -4.27 6.13
CA ILE A 87 13.10 -5.42 6.20
C ILE A 87 14.57 -5.03 6.06
N HIS A 88 14.88 -3.97 5.31
CA HIS A 88 16.25 -3.47 5.10
C HIS A 88 16.68 -2.39 6.11
N TYR A 89 15.97 -2.24 7.23
CA TYR A 89 16.24 -1.25 8.29
C TYR A 89 16.41 -1.96 9.64
N PRO A 90 17.60 -2.50 9.96
CA PRO A 90 17.81 -3.38 11.12
C PRO A 90 17.49 -2.69 12.46
N ASP A 91 17.75 -1.40 12.56
CA ASP A 91 17.39 -0.53 13.68
C ASP A 91 15.87 -0.44 13.90
N ILE A 92 15.10 -0.31 12.82
CA ILE A 92 13.64 -0.35 12.89
C ILE A 92 13.16 -1.78 13.21
N GLN A 93 13.73 -2.81 12.58
CA GLN A 93 13.40 -4.20 12.86
C GLN A 93 13.51 -4.50 14.36
N LYS A 94 14.63 -4.09 14.97
CA LYS A 94 14.90 -4.27 16.40
C LYS A 94 13.84 -3.59 17.29
N GLU A 95 13.45 -2.36 16.98
CA GLU A 95 12.38 -1.68 17.72
C GLU A 95 11.00 -2.35 17.56
N LEU A 96 10.79 -3.08 16.46
CA LEU A 96 9.54 -3.79 16.16
C LEU A 96 9.51 -5.24 16.66
N GLU A 97 10.63 -5.78 17.17
CA GLU A 97 10.68 -7.14 17.77
C GLU A 97 9.69 -7.27 18.94
N ALA A 98 9.61 -6.22 19.77
CA ALA A 98 8.68 -6.17 20.88
C ALA A 98 7.25 -5.83 20.40
N PRO A 99 6.21 -6.45 20.99
CA PRO A 99 4.83 -6.06 20.73
C PRO A 99 4.57 -4.59 21.07
N PHE A 100 3.70 -3.93 20.29
CA PHE A 100 3.32 -2.56 20.60
C PHE A 100 2.58 -2.47 21.95
N PRO A 101 2.78 -1.37 22.71
CA PRO A 101 2.02 -1.12 23.93
C PRO A 101 0.50 -1.17 23.68
N LYS A 102 -0.26 -1.74 24.61
CA LYS A 102 -1.72 -1.94 24.46
C LYS A 102 -2.51 -0.63 24.35
N ASN A 103 -1.96 0.48 24.81
CA ASN A 103 -2.50 1.83 24.69
C ASN A 103 -2.10 2.54 23.39
N THR A 104 -1.48 1.86 22.42
CA THR A 104 -1.16 2.42 21.10
C THR A 104 -2.44 2.62 20.28
N ILE A 105 -2.78 3.87 19.97
CA ILE A 105 -4.03 4.26 19.29
C ILE A 105 -3.83 4.78 17.86
N ALA A 106 -2.58 5.02 17.45
CA ALA A 106 -2.23 5.24 16.05
C ALA A 106 -0.79 4.81 15.80
N VAL A 107 -0.56 4.24 14.61
CA VAL A 107 0.76 3.87 14.11
C VAL A 107 0.92 4.51 12.75
N SER A 108 1.94 5.33 12.57
CA SER A 108 2.15 6.08 11.33
C SER A 108 3.52 5.78 10.77
N PHE A 109 3.63 5.60 9.47
CA PHE A 109 4.90 5.35 8.80
C PHE A 109 5.03 6.19 7.53
N SER A 110 6.22 6.74 7.30
CA SER A 110 6.51 7.57 6.14
C SER A 110 6.89 6.72 4.92
N GLU A 111 6.69 7.28 3.74
CA GLU A 111 7.33 6.73 2.53
C GLU A 111 8.79 7.19 2.40
N PHE A 112 9.52 6.61 1.44
CA PHE A 112 10.83 7.06 1.01
C PHE A 112 10.87 8.57 0.79
N ASN A 113 11.97 9.19 1.24
CA ASN A 113 12.20 10.65 1.21
C ASN A 113 11.21 11.50 2.02
N PHE A 114 10.37 10.87 2.85
CA PHE A 114 9.55 11.54 3.85
C PHE A 114 9.91 11.06 5.26
N GLN A 115 9.56 11.90 6.22
CA GLN A 115 9.66 11.60 7.65
C GLN A 115 8.35 11.96 8.35
N VAL A 116 8.07 11.24 9.43
CA VAL A 116 6.96 11.54 10.32
C VAL A 116 7.25 12.83 11.09
N GLY A 117 6.25 13.67 11.24
CA GLY A 117 6.33 14.93 11.98
C GLY A 117 5.88 14.78 13.44
N LYS A 118 5.55 15.91 14.07
CA LYS A 118 5.16 16.00 15.50
C LYS A 118 3.77 15.42 15.84
N SER A 119 3.12 14.74 14.90
CA SER A 119 1.81 14.11 15.09
C SER A 119 1.63 12.99 14.08
N CYS A 120 0.80 11.99 14.40
CA CYS A 120 0.55 10.83 13.55
C CYS A 120 0.08 11.13 12.11
N GLN A 121 -0.48 12.32 11.87
CA GLN A 121 -1.00 12.72 10.56
C GLN A 121 -0.08 13.67 9.80
N LYS A 122 1.07 14.06 10.38
CA LYS A 122 1.99 15.01 9.74
C LYS A 122 3.18 14.26 9.18
N PHE A 123 3.48 14.55 7.94
CA PHE A 123 4.63 14.04 7.22
C PHE A 123 5.31 15.21 6.53
N THR A 124 6.63 15.19 6.45
CA THR A 124 7.42 16.23 5.79
C THR A 124 8.46 15.59 4.90
N PRO A 125 8.79 16.20 3.74
CA PRO A 125 9.98 15.81 2.99
C PRO A 125 11.21 15.79 3.90
N ALA A 126 12.03 14.74 3.80
CA ALA A 126 13.28 14.64 4.53
C ALA A 126 14.31 15.66 4.01
N LEU A 127 14.28 15.92 2.70
CA LEU A 127 15.12 16.89 2.02
C LEU A 127 14.35 18.21 1.83
N GLY A 128 14.37 19.07 2.85
CA GLY A 128 14.34 20.54 2.80
C GLY A 128 13.26 21.34 2.01
N LEU A 129 12.49 20.74 1.11
CA LEU A 129 11.54 21.42 0.24
C LEU A 129 10.21 21.63 1.00
N LYS A 130 9.78 22.89 1.12
CA LYS A 130 8.60 23.31 1.89
C LYS A 130 7.53 24.00 1.05
N THR A 131 7.65 23.96 -0.27
CA THR A 131 6.75 24.68 -1.18
C THR A 131 5.42 23.96 -1.41
N GLY A 132 5.33 22.67 -1.06
CA GLY A 132 4.11 21.88 -1.20
C GLY A 132 3.13 21.97 -0.03
N PHE A 133 1.96 21.34 -0.21
CA PHE A 133 0.91 21.25 0.81
C PHE A 133 0.42 19.81 0.97
N LEU A 134 -0.15 19.51 2.15
CA LEU A 134 -0.65 18.18 2.45
C LEU A 134 -2.14 18.03 2.10
N THR A 135 -2.48 16.88 1.56
CA THR A 135 -3.85 16.39 1.44
C THR A 135 -3.98 15.01 2.07
N TYR A 136 -5.22 14.61 2.34
CA TYR A 136 -5.52 13.43 3.15
C TYR A 136 -6.62 12.63 2.48
N GLN A 137 -6.47 11.31 2.47
CA GLN A 137 -7.50 10.41 1.98
C GLN A 137 -7.69 9.28 2.97
N LYS A 138 -8.94 9.05 3.38
CA LYS A 138 -9.30 7.83 4.08
C LYS A 138 -9.21 6.68 3.07
N LEU A 139 -8.57 5.58 3.42
CA LEU A 139 -8.52 4.40 2.54
C LEU A 139 -9.40 3.28 3.08
N SER A 140 -9.51 3.20 4.41
CA SER A 140 -10.37 2.26 5.10
C SER A 140 -10.90 2.89 6.39
N PRO A 141 -11.84 2.25 7.12
CA PRO A 141 -12.25 2.64 8.47
C PRO A 141 -11.11 2.81 9.47
N ASN A 142 -9.92 2.29 9.17
CA ASN A 142 -8.76 2.26 10.05
C ASN A 142 -7.51 2.89 9.41
N ILE A 143 -7.57 3.33 8.15
CA ILE A 143 -6.40 3.86 7.43
C ILE A 143 -6.67 5.24 6.86
N GLN A 144 -5.71 6.13 7.04
CA GLN A 144 -5.60 7.40 6.32
C GLN A 144 -4.24 7.52 5.65
N ALA A 145 -4.23 7.76 4.35
CA ALA A 145 -3.04 8.20 3.62
C ALA A 145 -2.92 9.73 3.68
N THR A 146 -1.67 10.19 3.74
CA THR A 146 -1.30 11.60 3.61
C THR A 146 -0.45 11.78 2.37
N TYR A 147 -0.81 12.75 1.55
CA TYR A 147 -0.15 13.07 0.31
C TYR A 147 0.51 14.43 0.38
N TYR A 148 1.73 14.54 -0.12
CA TYR A 148 2.43 15.79 -0.34
C TYR A 148 2.22 16.20 -1.79
N ASN A 149 1.71 17.42 -1.99
CA ASN A 149 1.41 17.96 -3.31
C ASN A 149 2.39 19.08 -3.60
N GLU A 150 3.13 18.95 -4.69
CA GLU A 150 4.12 19.92 -5.14
C GLU A 150 3.98 20.10 -6.65
N LYS A 151 3.76 21.35 -7.07
CA LYS A 151 3.38 21.69 -8.45
C LYS A 151 2.12 20.92 -8.87
N GLU A 152 2.19 20.13 -9.94
CA GLU A 152 1.09 19.33 -10.47
C GLU A 152 1.14 17.87 -9.99
N GLU A 153 2.12 17.53 -9.15
CA GLU A 153 2.37 16.16 -8.70
C GLU A 153 1.86 15.89 -7.29
N CYS A 154 1.43 14.65 -7.06
CA CYS A 154 0.90 14.18 -5.79
C CYS A 154 1.63 12.92 -5.35
N PHE A 155 2.41 13.04 -4.29
CA PHE A 155 3.26 11.99 -3.74
C PHE A 155 2.66 11.43 -2.45
N LEU A 156 2.75 10.12 -2.23
CA LEU A 156 2.39 9.54 -0.94
C LEU A 156 3.47 9.90 0.08
N ALA A 157 3.13 10.71 1.08
CA ALA A 157 4.07 11.11 2.12
C ALA A 157 4.13 10.07 3.27
N GLY A 158 3.00 9.41 3.53
CA GLY A 158 2.93 8.36 4.53
C GLY A 158 1.51 7.90 4.82
N ILE A 159 1.41 6.91 5.69
CA ILE A 159 0.16 6.25 6.06
C ILE A 159 0.03 6.27 7.58
N CYS A 160 -1.18 6.54 8.07
CA CYS A 160 -1.55 6.43 9.46
C CYS A 160 -2.61 5.32 9.60
N TYR A 161 -2.29 4.30 10.41
CA TYR A 161 -3.18 3.23 10.80
C TYR A 161 -3.72 3.47 12.21
N TYR A 162 -5.02 3.32 12.37
CA TYR A 162 -5.77 3.45 13.62
C TYR A 162 -6.23 2.06 14.06
N PRO A 163 -5.57 1.44 15.05
CA PRO A 163 -5.93 0.13 15.55
C PRO A 163 -7.42 -0.01 15.87
N VAL A 164 -7.99 -1.17 15.52
CA VAL A 164 -9.40 -1.49 15.73
C VAL A 164 -9.69 -1.57 17.23
N LEU A 165 -10.79 -1.01 17.71
CA LEU A 165 -11.23 -1.17 19.09
C LEU A 165 -11.81 -2.58 19.31
N SER A 166 -11.64 -3.15 20.50
CA SER A 166 -12.24 -4.42 20.89
C SER A 166 -13.77 -4.42 20.67
N GLY A 167 -14.29 -5.48 20.04
CA GLY A 167 -15.70 -5.63 19.67
C GLY A 167 -16.12 -4.91 18.39
N LYS A 168 -15.18 -4.40 17.58
CA LYS A 168 -15.46 -3.82 16.25
C LYS A 168 -14.97 -4.74 15.13
N ALA A 169 -15.64 -4.68 13.97
CA ALA A 169 -15.28 -5.52 12.82
C ALA A 169 -13.85 -5.23 12.37
N LYS A 170 -13.10 -6.31 12.19
CA LYS A 170 -11.73 -6.34 11.70
C LYS A 170 -11.80 -6.50 10.18
N CYS A 171 -11.11 -5.63 9.44
CA CYS A 171 -11.05 -5.70 7.99
C CYS A 171 -9.60 -5.85 7.53
N PHE A 172 -8.81 -6.69 8.19
CA PHE A 172 -7.35 -6.75 8.01
C PHE A 172 -6.90 -6.99 6.57
N GLU A 173 -7.55 -7.89 5.83
CA GLU A 173 -7.22 -8.10 4.41
C GLU A 173 -7.49 -6.86 3.55
N ASN A 174 -8.59 -6.16 3.84
CA ASN A 174 -8.93 -4.91 3.18
C ASN A 174 -7.96 -3.79 3.53
N ASP A 175 -7.55 -3.73 4.81
CA ASP A 175 -6.58 -2.77 5.29
C ASP A 175 -5.19 -3.03 4.67
N ARG A 176 -4.79 -4.29 4.55
CA ARG A 176 -3.57 -4.72 3.87
C ARG A 176 -3.58 -4.30 2.40
N ALA A 177 -4.66 -4.62 1.69
CA ALA A 177 -4.82 -4.24 0.29
C ALA A 177 -4.84 -2.72 0.09
N ALA A 178 -5.52 -1.98 0.96
CA ALA A 178 -5.57 -0.52 0.91
C ALA A 178 -4.17 0.11 1.06
N ILE A 179 -3.34 -0.40 1.99
CA ILE A 179 -1.96 0.05 2.16
C ILE A 179 -1.12 -0.32 0.93
N HIS A 180 -1.23 -1.56 0.48
CA HIS A 180 -0.48 -2.05 -0.67
C HIS A 180 -0.79 -1.22 -1.93
N LEU A 181 -2.07 -1.02 -2.28
CA LEU A 181 -2.49 -0.25 -3.45
C LEU A 181 -2.11 1.23 -3.34
N ALA A 182 -2.23 1.84 -2.16
CA ALA A 182 -1.82 3.24 -1.97
C ALA A 182 -0.32 3.44 -2.21
N ARG A 183 0.51 2.50 -1.75
CA ARG A 183 1.95 2.52 -2.01
C ARG A 183 2.28 2.19 -3.47
N ALA A 184 1.65 1.16 -4.03
CA ALA A 184 1.93 0.74 -5.40
C ALA A 184 1.53 1.81 -6.44
N SER A 185 0.45 2.54 -6.20
CA SER A 185 -0.01 3.61 -7.08
C SER A 185 0.69 4.97 -6.90
N SER A 186 1.55 5.15 -5.89
CA SER A 186 2.19 6.44 -5.63
C SER A 186 3.35 6.72 -6.57
N GLU A 187 3.54 7.99 -6.94
CA GLU A 187 4.80 8.43 -7.59
C GLU A 187 5.95 8.37 -6.59
N PRO A 188 7.17 8.06 -7.06
CA PRO A 188 8.37 8.32 -6.28
C PRO A 188 8.52 9.82 -6.04
N PHE A 189 9.02 10.17 -4.85
CA PHE A 189 9.41 11.53 -4.52
C PHE A 189 10.91 11.54 -4.21
N PRO A 190 11.74 12.42 -4.82
CA PRO A 190 11.41 13.28 -5.97
C PRO A 190 10.90 12.49 -7.17
N LEU A 191 10.24 13.17 -8.12
CA LEU A 191 9.73 12.53 -9.34
C LEU A 191 10.87 11.89 -10.14
N GLN A 192 10.67 10.65 -10.58
CA GLN A 192 11.66 9.87 -11.34
C GLN A 192 11.02 9.30 -12.61
N ASP A 193 11.88 8.89 -13.55
CA ASP A 193 11.46 8.08 -14.70
C ASP A 193 10.83 6.77 -14.20
N ARG A 194 9.55 6.57 -14.50
CA ARG A 194 8.81 5.42 -14.00
C ARG A 194 9.38 4.10 -14.51
N GLU A 195 9.99 4.08 -15.71
CA GLU A 195 10.60 2.86 -16.27
C GLU A 195 11.87 2.46 -15.50
N LYS A 196 12.49 3.41 -14.78
CA LYS A 196 13.65 3.18 -13.92
C LYS A 196 13.30 3.09 -12.44
N SER A 197 12.05 3.38 -12.07
CA SER A 197 11.63 3.36 -10.67
C SER A 197 11.77 1.97 -10.07
N TYR A 198 12.13 1.90 -8.79
CA TYR A 198 12.23 0.64 -8.02
C TYR A 198 10.98 -0.23 -8.17
N LYS A 199 9.79 0.39 -8.12
CA LYS A 199 8.50 -0.33 -8.24
C LYS A 199 8.34 -1.02 -9.59
N LYS A 200 8.70 -0.34 -10.69
CA LYS A 200 8.60 -0.92 -12.03
C LYS A 200 9.60 -2.05 -12.22
N ILE A 201 10.84 -1.86 -11.78
CA ILE A 201 11.92 -2.84 -11.97
C ILE A 201 11.64 -4.10 -11.14
N MET A 202 11.37 -3.93 -9.84
CA MET A 202 11.27 -5.03 -8.89
C MET A 202 9.88 -5.66 -8.85
N TYR A 203 8.82 -4.85 -8.83
CA TYR A 203 7.44 -5.35 -8.65
C TYR A 203 6.66 -5.41 -9.95
N LYS A 204 7.28 -5.07 -11.09
CA LYS A 204 6.60 -4.99 -12.40
C LYS A 204 5.31 -4.19 -12.33
N GLY A 205 5.32 -3.08 -11.58
CA GLY A 205 4.14 -2.24 -11.44
C GLY A 205 4.48 -0.78 -11.20
N TYR A 206 3.55 0.11 -11.54
CA TYR A 206 3.68 1.54 -11.30
C TYR A 206 2.32 2.20 -11.15
N GLY A 207 2.32 3.42 -10.60
CA GLY A 207 1.11 4.22 -10.45
C GLY A 207 0.92 5.23 -11.58
N ARG A 208 -0.32 5.56 -11.91
CA ARG A 208 -0.65 6.78 -12.69
C ARG A 208 -2.05 7.26 -12.38
N TYR A 209 -2.35 8.52 -12.70
CA TYR A 209 -3.74 8.98 -12.76
C TYR A 209 -4.38 8.44 -14.05
N CYS A 210 -5.56 7.82 -13.93
CA CYS A 210 -6.32 7.32 -15.07
C CYS A 210 -7.60 8.15 -15.20
N SER A 211 -7.79 8.78 -16.35
CA SER A 211 -8.94 9.65 -16.62
C SER A 211 -10.23 8.86 -16.82
N ILE A 212 -10.14 7.65 -17.38
CA ILE A 212 -11.28 6.71 -17.49
C ILE A 212 -11.76 6.31 -16.09
N ALA A 213 -10.85 5.89 -15.20
CA ALA A 213 -11.18 5.49 -13.84
C ALA A 213 -11.40 6.67 -12.88
N LYS A 214 -11.02 7.90 -13.28
CA LYS A 214 -11.07 9.14 -12.50
C LYS A 214 -10.36 9.07 -11.15
N LYS A 215 -9.35 8.21 -11.04
CA LYS A 215 -8.56 7.98 -9.82
C LYS A 215 -7.12 7.60 -10.17
N ARG A 216 -6.25 7.66 -9.16
CA ARG A 216 -4.92 7.05 -9.26
C ARG A 216 -5.08 5.53 -9.24
N VAL A 217 -4.45 4.86 -10.19
CA VAL A 217 -4.53 3.40 -10.36
C VAL A 217 -3.14 2.81 -10.23
N THR A 218 -3.08 1.59 -9.72
CA THR A 218 -1.90 0.73 -9.82
C THR A 218 -1.98 -0.03 -11.14
N LEU A 219 -0.90 -0.03 -11.92
CA LEU A 219 -0.78 -0.81 -13.13
C LEU A 219 0.13 -2.01 -12.89
N ASP A 220 -0.40 -3.20 -13.15
CA ASP A 220 0.34 -4.45 -13.22
C ASP A 220 0.92 -4.62 -14.63
N CYS A 221 2.23 -4.78 -14.71
CA CYS A 221 3.02 -4.94 -15.92
C CYS A 221 3.71 -6.31 -16.00
N SER A 222 3.32 -7.28 -15.16
CA SER A 222 3.88 -8.63 -15.16
C SER A 222 3.50 -9.45 -16.40
N GLY A 223 2.36 -9.12 -17.02
CA GLY A 223 1.89 -9.77 -18.25
C GLY A 223 2.26 -9.00 -19.52
N LYS A 224 1.84 -9.55 -20.67
CA LYS A 224 2.05 -8.96 -22.01
C LYS A 224 1.50 -7.53 -22.15
N TYR A 225 0.38 -7.25 -21.48
CA TYR A 225 -0.29 -5.94 -21.52
C TYR A 225 -0.51 -5.43 -20.11
N VAL A 226 -0.34 -4.11 -19.93
CA VAL A 226 -0.60 -3.46 -18.64
C VAL A 226 -2.09 -3.53 -18.30
N ARG A 227 -2.39 -3.79 -17.03
CA ARG A 227 -3.77 -3.86 -16.51
C ARG A 227 -3.88 -3.08 -15.22
N HIS A 228 -5.04 -2.49 -14.96
CA HIS A 228 -5.35 -1.97 -13.64
C HIS A 228 -5.34 -3.13 -12.64
N LEU A 229 -4.67 -2.94 -11.51
CA LEU A 229 -4.76 -3.82 -10.35
C LEU A 229 -5.66 -3.14 -9.32
N GLU A 230 -6.83 -3.72 -9.09
CA GLU A 230 -7.80 -3.28 -8.10
C GLU A 230 -8.04 -4.39 -7.07
N TYR A 231 -8.64 -4.04 -5.94
CA TYR A 231 -9.00 -5.00 -4.91
C TYR A 231 -10.49 -4.95 -4.67
N ASP A 232 -11.14 -6.10 -4.78
CA ASP A 232 -12.54 -6.28 -4.44
C ASP A 232 -12.65 -6.50 -2.93
N HIS A 233 -13.21 -5.51 -2.23
CA HIS A 233 -13.27 -5.55 -0.77
C HIS A 233 -14.35 -6.51 -0.25
N PHE A 234 -15.32 -6.91 -1.06
CA PHE A 234 -16.30 -7.93 -0.68
C PHE A 234 -15.71 -9.32 -0.73
N TRP A 235 -15.11 -9.69 -1.85
CA TRP A 235 -14.55 -11.01 -2.09
C TRP A 235 -13.13 -11.18 -1.57
N ASN A 236 -12.48 -10.08 -1.15
CA ASN A 236 -11.11 -10.03 -0.68
C ASN A 236 -10.10 -10.53 -1.75
N THR A 237 -10.33 -10.20 -3.02
CA THR A 237 -9.51 -10.67 -4.15
C THR A 237 -8.99 -9.51 -4.98
N TYR A 238 -7.81 -9.69 -5.58
CA TYR A 238 -7.27 -8.75 -6.55
C TYR A 238 -7.86 -9.01 -7.93
N VAL A 239 -8.33 -7.95 -8.58
CA VAL A 239 -8.92 -7.98 -9.93
C VAL A 239 -8.03 -7.22 -10.89
N ARG A 240 -7.80 -7.80 -12.07
CA ARG A 240 -7.01 -7.20 -13.13
C ARG A 240 -7.90 -6.80 -14.30
N THR A 241 -8.00 -5.50 -14.55
CA THR A 241 -8.93 -4.96 -15.55
C THR A 241 -8.16 -4.24 -16.67
N PRO A 242 -8.38 -4.57 -17.95
CA PRO A 242 -7.77 -3.83 -19.05
C PRO A 242 -8.28 -2.39 -19.10
N CYS A 243 -7.43 -1.47 -19.54
CA CYS A 243 -7.78 -0.07 -19.72
C CYS A 243 -7.03 0.49 -20.93
N GLU A 244 -7.78 0.99 -21.92
CA GLU A 244 -7.22 1.50 -23.16
C GLU A 244 -6.29 2.69 -22.95
N GLU A 245 -6.70 3.66 -22.12
CA GLU A 245 -5.88 4.83 -21.80
C GLU A 245 -4.52 4.42 -21.21
N CYS A 246 -4.54 3.51 -20.24
CA CYS A 246 -3.32 3.03 -19.59
C CYS A 246 -2.46 2.18 -20.53
N LEU A 247 -3.07 1.41 -21.41
CA LEU A 247 -2.37 0.64 -22.43
C LEU A 247 -1.64 1.55 -23.41
N VAL A 248 -2.33 2.54 -23.98
CA VAL A 248 -1.74 3.52 -24.90
C VAL A 248 -0.62 4.29 -24.21
N ASP A 249 -0.88 4.81 -23.01
CA ASP A 249 0.11 5.52 -22.20
C ASP A 249 1.37 4.67 -21.95
N SER A 250 1.21 3.38 -21.68
CA SER A 250 2.36 2.48 -21.44
C SER A 250 3.27 2.29 -22.65
N VAL A 251 2.71 2.27 -23.86
CA VAL A 251 3.50 2.06 -25.10
C VAL A 251 4.02 3.35 -25.71
N THR A 252 3.36 4.49 -25.44
CA THR A 252 3.78 5.81 -25.95
C THR A 252 4.61 6.61 -24.95
N TYR A 253 4.88 6.07 -23.77
CA TYR A 253 5.56 6.76 -22.69
C TYR A 253 6.92 7.31 -23.10
N LYS A 254 7.17 8.57 -22.74
CA LYS A 254 8.48 9.22 -22.85
C LYS A 254 8.72 10.04 -21.59
N TRP A 255 9.84 9.76 -20.93
CA TRP A 255 10.24 10.55 -19.77
C TRP A 255 10.71 11.94 -20.19
N ASN A 256 9.95 12.94 -19.79
CA ASN A 256 10.32 14.35 -19.87
C ASN A 256 10.55 14.79 -18.43
N GLY A 257 11.80 14.71 -17.95
CA GLY A 257 12.11 14.97 -16.54
C GLY A 257 11.69 16.35 -16.04
N PRO A 258 11.86 16.63 -14.74
CA PRO A 258 11.48 17.91 -14.16
C PRO A 258 12.14 19.05 -14.94
N LYS A 259 11.33 19.93 -15.54
CA LYS A 259 11.84 21.12 -16.21
C LYS A 259 12.44 22.02 -15.14
N GLU A 260 13.76 22.21 -15.16
CA GLU A 260 14.39 23.25 -14.38
C GLU A 260 13.80 24.59 -14.84
N GLU A 261 13.00 25.21 -13.98
CA GLU A 261 12.60 26.60 -14.20
C GLU A 261 13.86 27.43 -14.01
N ALA A 262 14.46 27.84 -15.13
CA ALA A 262 15.57 28.76 -15.16
C ALA A 262 15.21 29.99 -14.33
N SER A 263 15.85 30.13 -13.18
CA SER A 263 15.83 31.32 -12.36
C SER A 263 16.45 32.44 -13.18
N THR A 264 15.60 33.25 -13.83
CA THR A 264 15.97 34.56 -14.36
C THR A 264 16.32 35.47 -13.18
N SER A 265 17.54 35.34 -12.68
CA SER A 265 18.20 36.35 -11.86
C SER A 265 18.79 37.38 -12.82
N SER A 266 18.03 38.41 -13.15
CA SER A 266 18.63 39.70 -13.52
C SER A 266 18.59 40.60 -12.29
N VAL A 267 19.63 40.55 -11.48
CA VAL A 267 19.94 41.67 -10.58
C VAL A 267 21.31 42.18 -10.95
N ALA A 268 21.29 43.38 -11.51
CA ALA A 268 22.45 44.18 -11.84
C ALA A 268 23.38 44.32 -10.63
N ALA A 269 24.68 44.26 -10.91
CA ALA A 269 25.74 44.51 -9.95
C ALA A 269 25.61 45.90 -9.31
N THR A 270 25.72 45.97 -7.98
CA THR A 270 26.78 46.78 -7.33
C THR A 270 26.85 46.53 -5.81
N SER A 271 28.05 46.12 -5.40
CA SER A 271 28.75 46.47 -4.16
C SER A 271 28.22 46.05 -2.79
N GLY A 272 28.88 45.05 -2.21
CA GLY A 272 29.53 45.23 -0.91
C GLY A 272 29.01 44.39 0.26
N VAL A 273 29.95 43.63 0.83
CA VAL A 273 30.05 43.12 2.22
C VAL A 273 29.72 41.64 2.44
N GLN A 274 30.71 40.98 3.05
CA GLN A 274 30.93 39.56 3.29
C GLN A 274 29.80 38.85 4.04
N GLN A 275 29.40 37.68 3.55
CA GLN A 275 28.86 36.61 4.39
C GLN A 275 29.35 35.23 3.92
N THR A 276 29.60 34.41 4.92
CA THR A 276 30.20 33.08 4.96
C THR A 276 29.55 32.09 4.00
N GLU A 277 30.40 31.44 3.19
CA GLU A 277 30.03 30.40 2.25
C GLU A 277 29.44 29.17 2.97
N THR A 278 28.17 28.89 2.73
CA THR A 278 27.63 27.53 2.77
C THR A 278 27.43 27.11 1.31
N PRO A 279 27.96 25.94 0.88
CA PRO A 279 27.82 25.54 -0.51
C PRO A 279 26.35 25.17 -0.76
N ILE A 280 25.70 25.96 -1.63
CA ILE A 280 24.40 25.62 -2.21
C ILE A 280 24.69 24.51 -3.24
N LEU A 281 24.33 23.28 -2.91
CA LEU A 281 24.39 22.16 -3.84
C LEU A 281 23.35 22.35 -4.96
N SER A 282 23.80 22.14 -6.19
CA SER A 282 22.98 22.27 -7.40
C SER A 282 22.03 21.09 -7.59
N GLY A 283 20.96 21.28 -8.36
CA GLY A 283 19.89 20.29 -8.55
C GLY A 283 20.33 18.97 -9.17
N SER A 284 21.43 18.95 -9.94
CA SER A 284 21.98 17.72 -10.53
C SER A 284 22.63 16.80 -9.48
N ASP A 285 23.36 17.36 -8.51
CA ASP A 285 24.03 16.60 -7.45
C ASP A 285 23.04 15.94 -6.48
N LEU A 286 21.84 16.53 -6.33
CA LEU A 286 20.76 15.95 -5.55
C LEU A 286 20.14 14.73 -6.23
N SER A 287 20.00 14.74 -7.57
CA SER A 287 19.43 13.61 -8.31
C SER A 287 20.34 12.38 -8.28
N GLU A 288 21.66 12.58 -8.31
CA GLU A 288 22.66 11.51 -8.31
C GLU A 288 22.85 10.92 -6.90
N ARG A 289 22.86 11.76 -5.85
CA ARG A 289 22.84 11.26 -4.45
C ARG A 289 21.52 10.61 -4.04
N VAL A 290 20.40 11.02 -4.61
CA VAL A 290 19.10 10.36 -4.41
C VAL A 290 19.11 8.96 -5.04
N ALA A 291 19.76 8.77 -6.19
CA ALA A 291 19.91 7.46 -6.84
C ALA A 291 20.81 6.49 -6.04
N GLU A 292 21.84 6.99 -5.34
CA GLU A 292 22.67 6.17 -4.44
C GLU A 292 21.94 5.73 -3.17
N LEU A 293 21.01 6.54 -2.63
CA LEU A 293 20.15 6.17 -1.50
C LEU A 293 19.01 5.21 -1.88
N ASP A 294 18.70 5.09 -3.17
CA ASP A 294 17.59 4.30 -3.74
C ASP A 294 17.97 2.83 -4.03
N ARG A 295 19.22 2.43 -3.73
CA ARG A 295 19.72 1.08 -4.04
C ARG A 295 19.82 0.24 -2.76
N PRO A 296 18.78 -0.53 -2.38
CA PRO A 296 19.01 -1.65 -1.48
C PRO A 296 20.01 -2.62 -2.16
N GLU A 297 21.03 -3.00 -1.41
CA GLU A 297 22.04 -3.99 -1.80
C GLU A 297 21.30 -5.26 -2.26
N LEU A 298 21.49 -5.64 -3.53
CA LEU A 298 20.71 -6.67 -4.21
C LEU A 298 21.04 -8.05 -3.61
N ALA A 299 20.10 -8.58 -2.83
CA ALA A 299 19.96 -10.01 -2.61
C ALA A 299 18.71 -10.46 -3.38
N GLU A 300 18.85 -11.47 -4.23
CA GLU A 300 17.73 -12.12 -4.91
C GLU A 300 16.81 -12.73 -3.86
N VAL A 301 15.57 -12.24 -3.78
CA VAL A 301 14.52 -12.86 -2.96
C VAL A 301 13.46 -13.40 -3.90
N ASP A 302 13.40 -14.73 -4.00
CA ASP A 302 12.28 -15.44 -4.60
C ASP A 302 11.06 -15.32 -3.67
N MET A 303 10.02 -14.65 -4.14
CA MET A 303 8.73 -14.49 -3.45
C MET A 303 7.61 -15.22 -4.20
N SER A 304 7.90 -16.44 -4.68
CA SER A 304 6.90 -17.43 -5.08
C SER A 304 5.93 -17.83 -3.94
N SER A 305 6.24 -17.51 -2.68
CA SER A 305 5.46 -17.91 -1.49
C SER A 305 4.22 -17.08 -1.15
N LEU A 306 3.87 -16.05 -1.94
CA LEU A 306 2.60 -15.30 -1.76
C LEU A 306 1.47 -15.78 -2.68
N ASN A 307 1.71 -16.78 -3.53
CA ASN A 307 0.72 -17.39 -4.40
C ASN A 307 0.59 -18.88 -4.09
N THR A 308 -0.15 -19.22 -3.05
CA THR A 308 -1.02 -20.41 -2.91
C THR A 308 -1.40 -20.56 -1.44
N ALA A 309 -2.61 -20.13 -1.08
CA ALA A 309 -3.31 -20.71 0.05
C ALA A 309 -4.46 -21.54 -0.54
N THR A 310 -4.14 -22.76 -0.93
CA THR A 310 -5.11 -23.83 -1.13
C THR A 310 -5.82 -24.10 0.20
N LEU A 311 -7.15 -24.20 0.12
CA LEU A 311 -8.01 -24.60 1.21
C LEU A 311 -7.80 -26.10 1.47
N ASP A 312 -7.18 -26.44 2.59
CA ASP A 312 -7.28 -27.80 3.13
C ASP A 312 -8.65 -27.93 3.83
N SER A 313 -9.53 -28.68 3.19
CA SER A 313 -10.80 -29.13 3.73
C SER A 313 -10.69 -30.61 4.10
N GLU A 314 -10.34 -30.91 5.34
CA GLU A 314 -10.56 -32.24 5.92
C GLU A 314 -11.07 -32.07 7.37
N ASP A 315 -11.93 -33.01 7.77
CA ASP A 315 -12.57 -33.22 9.07
C ASP A 315 -13.95 -32.56 9.32
N LEU A 316 -14.98 -33.17 8.71
CA LEU A 316 -16.26 -33.36 9.38
C LEU A 316 -16.67 -34.84 9.29
N GLU A 317 -16.53 -35.52 10.42
CA GLU A 317 -17.05 -36.87 10.66
C GLU A 317 -18.58 -36.91 10.50
N GLU A 318 -19.02 -37.96 9.81
CA GLU A 318 -20.40 -38.42 9.72
C GLU A 318 -20.99 -38.71 11.10
N SER A 319 -22.23 -38.24 11.32
CA SER A 319 -23.18 -39.02 12.11
C SER A 319 -24.55 -38.96 11.44
N GLU A 320 -24.96 -40.13 10.97
CA GLU A 320 -26.27 -40.42 10.40
C GLU A 320 -27.37 -40.29 11.46
N ALA A 321 -28.50 -39.69 11.08
CA ALA A 321 -29.80 -40.10 11.59
C ALA A 321 -30.90 -39.81 10.55
N ALA A 322 -31.66 -40.87 10.30
CA ALA A 322 -32.61 -41.13 9.24
C ALA A 322 -33.90 -40.26 9.20
N GLU A 323 -34.42 -40.17 7.97
CA GLU A 323 -35.82 -40.29 7.52
C GLU A 323 -36.89 -39.34 8.11
N ASP A 324 -37.62 -38.59 7.26
CA ASP A 324 -38.83 -39.12 6.60
C ASP A 324 -39.54 -38.08 5.68
N SER A 325 -40.16 -38.62 4.63
CA SER A 325 -41.35 -38.22 3.85
C SER A 325 -41.44 -36.93 2.97
N GLN A 326 -41.48 -37.17 1.64
CA GLN A 326 -42.52 -36.81 0.64
C GLN A 326 -43.06 -35.35 0.58
N GLU A 327 -43.38 -34.71 -0.56
CA GLU A 327 -43.73 -35.11 -1.92
C GLU A 327 -43.72 -33.88 -2.87
N ARG A 328 -43.46 -34.14 -4.16
CA ARG A 328 -43.97 -33.50 -5.39
C ARG A 328 -43.47 -32.15 -5.94
N ALA A 329 -42.83 -32.33 -7.10
CA ALA A 329 -42.57 -31.40 -8.18
C ALA A 329 -43.81 -30.89 -8.92
N SER A 330 -43.66 -29.75 -9.64
CA SER A 330 -43.90 -29.61 -11.08
C SER A 330 -43.41 -28.24 -11.58
N THR A 331 -42.54 -28.26 -12.59
CA THR A 331 -42.10 -27.14 -13.45
C THR A 331 -43.22 -26.69 -14.40
N PRO A 332 -43.04 -25.55 -15.11
CA PRO A 332 -42.56 -25.70 -16.49
C PRO A 332 -41.48 -24.70 -16.94
N VAL A 333 -40.80 -25.16 -17.97
CA VAL A 333 -39.69 -24.60 -18.74
C VAL A 333 -40.15 -23.44 -19.65
N SER A 334 -39.27 -22.45 -19.89
CA SER A 334 -39.20 -21.73 -21.16
C SER A 334 -37.76 -21.30 -21.44
N SER A 335 -37.20 -21.90 -22.48
CA SER A 335 -35.87 -21.71 -23.07
C SER A 335 -36.02 -21.00 -24.42
N VAL A 336 -35.16 -20.00 -24.69
CA VAL A 336 -34.52 -19.65 -25.98
C VAL A 336 -33.32 -18.77 -25.58
N GLY A 337 -32.02 -19.09 -25.75
CA GLY A 337 -31.26 -19.46 -26.95
C GLY A 337 -30.34 -18.26 -27.29
N SER A 338 -29.06 -18.22 -26.89
CA SER A 338 -27.84 -18.86 -27.44
C SER A 338 -27.32 -18.25 -28.76
N LEU A 339 -26.00 -18.34 -28.96
CA LEU A 339 -25.08 -17.87 -30.02
C LEU A 339 -24.25 -16.63 -29.58
N LEU A 340 -22.92 -16.67 -29.43
CA LEU A 340 -21.90 -17.42 -30.16
C LEU A 340 -20.73 -17.90 -29.26
N ASN A 341 -20.29 -19.11 -29.55
CA ASN A 341 -19.09 -19.80 -29.10
C ASN A 341 -17.89 -19.52 -30.03
N GLU A 342 -16.73 -20.05 -29.62
CA GLU A 342 -15.51 -20.39 -30.39
C GLU A 342 -14.40 -19.33 -30.48
N TYR A 343 -13.33 -19.54 -29.70
CA TYR A 343 -12.07 -20.09 -30.23
C TYR A 343 -11.11 -20.56 -29.09
N ASP A 344 -10.90 -21.89 -29.05
CA ASP A 344 -9.73 -22.75 -28.75
C ASP A 344 -8.63 -22.29 -27.76
N GLN A 345 -8.39 -23.03 -26.67
CA GLN A 345 -7.52 -24.23 -26.54
C GLN A 345 -6.05 -23.96 -26.91
N PHE A 346 -5.16 -23.90 -25.89
CA PHE A 346 -3.81 -24.44 -26.01
C PHE A 346 -3.35 -25.03 -24.68
N GLU A 347 -2.74 -26.21 -24.84
CA GLU A 347 -2.38 -27.21 -23.86
C GLU A 347 -1.17 -26.83 -23.00
N ASP A 348 -1.14 -27.47 -21.83
CA ASP A 348 0.04 -27.63 -20.98
C ASP A 348 1.20 -28.29 -21.74
N ALA A 349 2.37 -27.67 -21.67
CA ALA A 349 3.64 -28.33 -21.98
C ALA A 349 4.63 -28.04 -20.85
N SER A 350 4.56 -28.88 -19.82
CA SER A 350 5.66 -29.16 -18.92
C SER A 350 6.55 -30.24 -19.55
N SER A 351 7.81 -29.95 -19.83
CA SER A 351 8.89 -30.95 -19.80
C SER A 351 10.25 -30.29 -20.00
N ASP A 352 11.16 -30.62 -19.09
CA ASP A 352 12.57 -30.92 -19.31
C ASP A 352 13.49 -29.85 -19.90
N PHE A 353 14.32 -29.27 -19.02
CA PHE A 353 15.72 -29.07 -19.35
C PHE A 353 16.58 -29.81 -18.31
N GLY A 354 17.11 -30.93 -18.75
CA GLY A 354 18.12 -31.72 -18.07
C GLY A 354 19.46 -30.98 -17.98
N SER A 355 20.18 -31.37 -16.93
CA SER A 355 21.54 -31.00 -16.60
C SER A 355 22.57 -31.54 -17.60
N ASP A 356 23.78 -30.95 -17.48
CA ASP A 356 25.09 -31.49 -17.89
C ASP A 356 25.41 -31.41 -19.39
N ILE A 357 26.59 -31.02 -19.88
CA ILE A 357 27.96 -30.72 -19.38
C ILE A 357 28.67 -30.15 -20.65
N ASP A 358 29.58 -29.17 -20.60
CA ASP A 358 31.03 -29.43 -20.76
C ASP A 358 31.85 -28.15 -20.60
N ALA A 359 32.91 -28.29 -19.80
CA ALA A 359 34.07 -27.42 -19.76
C ALA A 359 35.20 -28.09 -20.55
N GLU A 360 35.87 -27.35 -21.44
CA GLU A 360 37.30 -27.46 -21.79
C GLU A 360 37.60 -26.37 -22.85
N VAL A 361 38.44 -25.36 -22.60
CA VAL A 361 39.92 -25.32 -22.63
C VAL A 361 40.44 -24.56 -23.86
N ILE A 362 41.14 -23.46 -23.54
CA ILE A 362 42.30 -22.83 -24.22
C ILE A 362 42.16 -22.41 -25.69
N GLY A 363 42.30 -21.09 -25.87
CA GLY A 363 42.76 -20.40 -27.08
C GLY A 363 43.19 -18.99 -26.72
#